data_AF-A0A6I2U8W1-F1
#
_entry.id   AF-A0A6I2U8W1-F1
#
_cell.length_a   1.000
_cell.length_b   1.000
_cell.length_c   1.000
_cell.angle_alpha   90.00
_cell.angle_beta   90.00
_cell.angle_gamma   90.00
#
_symmetry.space_group_name_H-M   'P 1'
#
loop_
_entity.id
_entity.type
_entity.pdbx_description
1 polymer ?
#
loop_
_entity_poly.entity_id
_entity_poly.type
_entity_poly.pdbx_seq_one_letter_code
_entity_poly.pdbx_strand_id
1 'polypeptide(L)'
;MSHNYLKQLNGTYEQYAKLMEQSDGSKLHRASDDAVGYSKYLRYQNNKIGNEQYQDNVSTATSWMKNADAALVNVTDLLQTFKAKTEQAANSTNNTSDWQDIAKELLANVQEQVADLNTQIGDRFLFAGQKDTTMPFTITDDKMDRGETRTLDEKQQAFFSGATEWGEENTTMKQMLKLNGDDGNVYYMNVQTGDIFTEDFVVNGYKNETKFDPAAQRFATLNTAPGITPTTKFDISDHFDEYGVIKEGADGREWNKTVNGVKLTFATTKQYIVKYNGDDKYISMVKKNGGVDQATDTVNVTGQDINGTDIFDVGKNPATGTAMLNQLMYTVAKVEACDYHWAGQEGMTIADTAHATVLGAETKMAARQQAYTAASGMLTTQNESITSDITDVSSTDVAYLATKLMEYQTIYSMSLSVGSKILPGSLADYLN
;
A
#
# COMPACT_ATOMS: atom_id res chain seq x y z
N MET A 1 26.09 69.18 -32.47
CA MET A 1 25.02 68.60 -33.32
C MET A 1 25.24 67.11 -33.59
N SER A 2 26.38 66.69 -34.16
CA SER A 2 26.66 65.28 -34.50
C SER A 2 26.58 64.29 -33.31
N HIS A 3 27.11 64.61 -32.14
CA HIS A 3 27.10 63.70 -30.98
C HIS A 3 25.68 63.42 -30.43
N ASN A 4 24.82 64.45 -30.39
CA ASN A 4 23.43 64.28 -29.95
C ASN A 4 22.61 63.49 -30.97
N TYR A 5 22.86 63.67 -32.27
CA TYR A 5 22.25 62.90 -33.35
C TYR A 5 22.64 61.42 -33.29
N LEU A 6 23.93 61.10 -33.13
CA LEU A 6 24.40 59.72 -32.98
C LEU A 6 23.83 59.04 -31.73
N LYS A 7 23.73 59.77 -30.62
CA LYS A 7 23.09 59.28 -29.38
C LYS A 7 21.61 58.97 -29.59
N GLN A 8 20.88 59.83 -30.32
CA GLN A 8 19.48 59.59 -30.67
C GLN A 8 19.30 58.43 -31.66
N LEU A 9 20.19 58.28 -32.64
CA LEU A 9 20.13 57.20 -33.62
C LEU A 9 20.44 55.85 -32.97
N ASN A 10 21.46 55.77 -32.12
CA ASN A 10 21.75 54.56 -31.36
C ASN A 10 20.59 54.23 -30.38
N GLY A 11 20.02 55.24 -29.71
CA GLY A 11 18.87 55.02 -28.83
C GLY A 11 17.61 54.53 -29.55
N THR A 12 17.32 55.01 -30.76
CA THR A 12 16.17 54.53 -31.56
C THR A 12 16.41 53.13 -32.11
N TYR A 13 17.65 52.81 -32.51
CA TYR A 13 18.04 51.47 -32.92
C TYR A 13 17.93 50.46 -31.76
N GLU A 14 18.38 50.81 -30.56
CA GLU A 14 18.25 49.96 -29.36
C GLU A 14 16.77 49.69 -29.01
N GLN A 15 15.90 50.70 -29.10
CA GLN A 15 14.45 50.53 -28.90
C GLN A 15 13.84 49.61 -29.97
N TYR A 16 14.21 49.80 -31.24
CA TYR A 16 13.76 48.94 -32.32
C TYR A 16 14.23 47.49 -32.12
N ALA A 17 15.50 47.27 -31.77
CA ALA A 17 16.04 45.94 -31.49
C ALA A 17 15.32 45.27 -30.31
N LYS A 18 15.02 46.03 -29.24
CA LYS A 18 14.25 45.53 -28.09
C LYS A 18 12.81 45.14 -28.49
N LEU A 19 12.12 45.97 -29.27
CA LEU A 19 10.76 45.64 -29.74
C LEU A 19 10.78 44.44 -30.69
N MET A 20 11.83 44.30 -31.51
CA MET A 20 12.02 43.14 -32.38
C MET A 20 12.28 41.86 -31.58
N GLU A 21 13.02 41.93 -30.48
CA GLU A 21 13.24 40.80 -29.56
C GLU A 21 11.92 40.28 -28.98
N GLN A 22 10.98 41.18 -28.69
CA GLN A 22 9.64 40.83 -28.18
C GLN A 22 8.68 40.27 -29.23
N SER A 23 9.12 40.11 -30.49
CA SER A 23 8.30 39.55 -31.57
C SER A 23 7.90 38.09 -31.34
N ASP A 24 8.56 37.39 -30.42
CA ASP A 24 8.19 36.04 -29.96
C ASP A 24 6.96 36.02 -29.02
N GLY A 25 6.42 37.20 -28.68
CA GLY A 25 5.26 37.34 -27.80
C GLY A 25 5.62 37.49 -26.32
N SER A 26 6.91 37.46 -25.95
CA SER A 26 7.39 37.71 -24.60
C SER A 26 7.95 39.12 -24.48
N LYS A 27 7.63 39.83 -23.38
CA LYS A 27 8.29 41.07 -23.00
C LYS A 27 9.48 40.86 -22.06
N LEU A 28 9.70 39.63 -21.60
CA LEU A 28 10.72 39.25 -20.64
C LEU A 28 11.70 38.23 -21.26
N HIS A 29 12.93 38.66 -21.52
CA HIS A 29 14.03 37.78 -21.96
C HIS A 29 15.17 37.75 -20.94
N ARG A 30 15.37 38.86 -20.24
CA ARG A 30 16.47 39.06 -19.29
C ARG A 30 16.02 39.89 -18.09
N ALA A 31 16.72 39.71 -16.96
CA ALA A 31 16.44 40.47 -15.73
C ALA A 31 16.55 41.99 -15.89
N SER A 32 17.27 42.47 -16.92
CA SER A 32 17.36 43.89 -17.26
C SER A 32 16.09 44.45 -17.93
N ASP A 33 15.21 43.60 -18.47
CA ASP A 33 13.98 44.06 -19.14
C ASP A 33 12.94 44.56 -18.13
N ASP A 34 12.76 43.79 -17.06
CA ASP A 34 12.02 44.15 -15.85
C ASP A 34 12.46 43.22 -14.71
N ALA A 35 13.27 43.72 -13.78
CA ALA A 35 13.81 42.91 -12.68
C ALA A 35 12.70 42.35 -11.76
N VAL A 36 11.61 43.10 -11.56
CA VAL A 36 10.51 42.69 -10.68
C VAL A 36 9.66 41.64 -11.38
N GLY A 37 9.24 41.89 -12.63
CA GLY A 37 8.52 40.93 -13.46
C GLY A 37 9.31 39.64 -13.66
N TYR A 38 10.61 39.75 -13.97
CA TYR A 38 11.48 38.58 -14.16
C TYR A 38 11.62 37.74 -12.89
N SER A 39 11.71 38.35 -11.70
CA SER A 39 11.74 37.60 -10.43
C SER A 39 10.45 36.81 -10.18
N LYS A 40 9.28 37.39 -10.51
CA LYS A 40 7.99 36.70 -10.42
C LYS A 40 7.90 35.58 -11.46
N TYR A 41 8.30 35.84 -12.70
CA TYR A 41 8.35 34.87 -13.78
C TYR A 41 9.19 33.64 -13.40
N LEU A 42 10.40 33.83 -12.88
CA LEU A 42 11.26 32.73 -12.41
C LEU A 42 10.59 31.92 -11.29
N ARG A 43 9.95 32.59 -10.33
CA ARG A 43 9.22 31.93 -9.25
C ARG A 43 8.06 31.08 -9.80
N TYR A 44 7.28 31.62 -10.73
CA TYR A 44 6.17 30.89 -11.34
C TYR A 44 6.66 29.72 -12.19
N GLN A 45 7.75 29.88 -12.93
CA GLN A 45 8.36 28.79 -13.68
C GLN A 45 8.85 27.67 -12.76
N ASN A 46 9.51 27.99 -11.65
CA ASN A 46 9.91 26.99 -10.66
C ASN A 46 8.70 26.27 -10.04
N ASN A 47 7.62 27.02 -9.75
CA ASN A 47 6.38 26.42 -9.27
C ASN A 47 5.73 25.50 -10.32
N LYS A 48 5.78 25.89 -11.60
CA LYS A 48 5.25 25.10 -12.72
C LYS A 48 5.99 23.77 -12.85
N ILE A 49 7.33 23.80 -12.87
CA ILE A 49 8.17 22.60 -12.92
C ILE A 49 7.86 21.66 -11.74
N GLY A 50 7.75 22.22 -10.52
CA GLY A 50 7.37 21.44 -9.35
C GLY A 50 5.97 20.82 -9.49
N ASN A 51 5.01 21.58 -10.01
CA ASN A 51 3.64 21.11 -10.23
C ASN A 51 3.58 19.99 -11.28
N GLU A 52 4.29 20.14 -12.41
CA GLU A 52 4.40 19.11 -13.46
C GLU A 52 4.97 17.80 -12.89
N GLN A 53 6.03 17.88 -12.05
CA GLN A 53 6.57 16.70 -11.35
C GLN A 53 5.53 16.05 -10.41
N TYR A 54 4.71 16.83 -9.70
CA TYR A 54 3.64 16.28 -8.87
C TYR A 54 2.54 15.62 -9.72
N GLN A 55 2.22 16.17 -10.89
CA GLN A 55 1.26 15.56 -11.82
C GLN A 55 1.76 14.19 -12.30
N ASP A 56 3.05 14.08 -12.65
CA ASP A 56 3.67 12.81 -13.05
C ASP A 56 3.68 11.78 -11.91
N ASN A 57 4.02 12.22 -10.69
CA ASN A 57 3.96 11.38 -9.50
C ASN A 57 2.54 10.86 -9.24
N VAL A 58 1.54 11.75 -9.31
CA VAL A 58 0.12 11.39 -9.10
C VAL A 58 -0.39 10.45 -10.20
N SER A 59 0.03 10.65 -11.45
CA SER A 59 -0.30 9.77 -12.57
C SER A 59 0.28 8.37 -12.38
N THR A 60 1.55 8.29 -11.98
CA THR A 60 2.24 7.03 -11.69
C THR A 60 1.59 6.31 -10.51
N ALA A 61 1.30 7.04 -9.42
CA ALA A 61 0.59 6.53 -8.25
C ALA A 61 -0.78 5.96 -8.61
N THR A 62 -1.55 6.70 -9.40
CA THR A 62 -2.90 6.28 -9.83
C THR A 62 -2.83 5.03 -10.68
N SER A 63 -1.83 4.93 -11.56
CA SER A 63 -1.61 3.74 -12.39
C SER A 63 -1.24 2.53 -11.53
N TRP A 64 -0.35 2.70 -10.54
CA TRP A 64 -0.01 1.65 -9.58
C TRP A 64 -1.23 1.16 -8.80
N MET A 65 -1.99 2.08 -8.19
CA MET A 65 -3.17 1.74 -7.40
C MET A 65 -4.25 1.05 -8.22
N LYS A 66 -4.51 1.48 -9.47
CA LYS A 66 -5.53 0.84 -10.33
C LYS A 66 -5.21 -0.62 -10.66
N ASN A 67 -3.94 -0.93 -10.89
CA ASN A 67 -3.52 -2.30 -11.18
C ASN A 67 -3.53 -3.17 -9.92
N ALA A 68 -3.13 -2.60 -8.76
CA ALA A 68 -3.25 -3.29 -7.49
C ALA A 68 -4.73 -3.56 -7.11
N ASP A 69 -5.62 -2.61 -7.38
CA ASP A 69 -7.08 -2.74 -7.22
C ASP A 69 -7.65 -3.84 -8.10
N ALA A 70 -7.28 -3.87 -9.39
CA ALA A 70 -7.70 -4.94 -10.28
C ALA A 70 -7.25 -6.34 -9.80
N ALA A 71 -6.02 -6.46 -9.30
CA ALA A 71 -5.53 -7.72 -8.74
C ALA A 71 -6.26 -8.11 -7.43
N LEU A 72 -6.57 -7.15 -6.56
CA LEU A 72 -7.32 -7.44 -5.33
C LEU A 72 -8.78 -7.82 -5.60
N VAL A 73 -9.43 -7.20 -6.59
CA VAL A 73 -10.78 -7.59 -7.03
C VAL A 73 -10.80 -9.05 -7.49
N ASN A 74 -9.80 -9.48 -8.27
CA ASN A 74 -9.69 -10.90 -8.67
C ASN A 74 -9.52 -11.82 -7.46
N VAL A 75 -8.67 -11.44 -6.49
CA VAL A 75 -8.49 -12.19 -5.24
C VAL A 75 -9.81 -12.27 -4.44
N THR A 76 -10.58 -11.19 -4.38
CA THR A 76 -11.91 -11.15 -3.74
C THR A 76 -12.88 -12.13 -4.40
N ASP A 77 -12.93 -12.19 -5.73
CA ASP A 77 -13.76 -13.15 -6.47
C ASP A 77 -13.30 -14.60 -6.25
N LEU A 78 -11.98 -14.83 -6.18
CA LEU A 78 -11.40 -16.14 -5.85
C LEU A 78 -11.76 -16.55 -4.42
N LEU A 79 -11.77 -15.63 -3.46
CA LEU A 79 -12.18 -15.89 -2.07
C LEU A 79 -13.67 -16.21 -1.95
N GLN A 80 -14.53 -15.56 -2.73
CA GLN A 80 -15.95 -15.94 -2.81
C GLN A 80 -16.12 -17.36 -3.35
N THR A 81 -15.35 -17.72 -4.38
CA THR A 81 -15.32 -19.07 -4.93
C THR A 81 -14.79 -20.07 -3.90
N PHE A 82 -13.71 -19.72 -3.19
CA PHE A 82 -13.14 -20.53 -2.12
C PHE A 82 -14.16 -20.81 -1.01
N LYS A 83 -14.92 -19.78 -0.60
CA LYS A 83 -16.02 -19.92 0.37
C LYS A 83 -17.08 -20.88 -0.15
N ALA A 84 -17.59 -20.71 -1.37
CA ALA A 84 -18.59 -21.59 -1.95
C ALA A 84 -18.12 -23.06 -2.02
N LYS A 85 -16.84 -23.29 -2.36
CA LYS A 85 -16.23 -24.63 -2.39
C LYS A 85 -16.04 -25.22 -0.98
N THR A 86 -15.71 -24.39 -0.01
CA THR A 86 -15.67 -24.79 1.40
C THR A 86 -17.07 -25.19 1.90
N GLU A 87 -18.12 -24.54 1.40
CA GLU A 87 -19.52 -24.87 1.73
C GLU A 87 -19.90 -26.22 1.16
N GLN A 88 -19.49 -26.46 -0.09
CA GLN A 88 -19.65 -27.75 -0.73
C GLN A 88 -18.91 -28.84 0.06
N ALA A 89 -17.71 -28.57 0.56
CA ALA A 89 -16.94 -29.51 1.37
C ALA A 89 -17.58 -29.80 2.74
N ALA A 90 -18.31 -28.84 3.31
CA ALA A 90 -19.00 -28.98 4.59
C ALA A 90 -20.20 -29.96 4.55
N ASN A 91 -20.62 -30.39 3.35
CA ASN A 91 -21.73 -31.31 3.20
C ASN A 91 -21.33 -32.75 3.59
N SER A 92 -22.07 -33.34 4.54
CA SER A 92 -21.83 -34.69 5.06
C SER A 92 -22.19 -35.81 4.08
N THR A 93 -22.90 -35.51 2.99
CA THR A 93 -23.29 -36.51 1.98
C THR A 93 -22.21 -36.80 0.95
N ASN A 94 -21.14 -36.01 0.92
CA ASN A 94 -20.03 -36.21 -0.01
C ASN A 94 -19.27 -37.50 0.31
N ASN A 95 -18.65 -38.10 -0.70
CA ASN A 95 -17.75 -39.24 -0.50
C ASN A 95 -16.28 -38.78 -0.40
N THR A 96 -15.39 -39.70 -0.01
CA THR A 96 -13.94 -39.43 0.11
C THR A 96 -13.30 -38.94 -1.18
N SER A 97 -13.74 -39.42 -2.35
CA SER A 97 -13.24 -38.94 -3.65
C SER A 97 -13.69 -37.49 -3.89
N ASP A 98 -14.94 -37.16 -3.59
CA ASP A 98 -15.49 -35.82 -3.78
C ASP A 98 -14.73 -34.80 -2.94
N TRP A 99 -14.42 -35.11 -1.68
CA TRP A 99 -13.61 -34.22 -0.82
C TRP A 99 -12.19 -34.04 -1.34
N GLN A 100 -11.56 -35.09 -1.86
CA GLN A 100 -10.24 -34.98 -2.48
C GLN A 100 -10.27 -34.11 -3.74
N ASP A 101 -11.33 -34.20 -4.53
CA ASP A 101 -11.48 -33.37 -5.73
C ASP A 101 -11.80 -31.91 -5.38
N ILE A 102 -12.65 -31.66 -4.38
CA ILE A 102 -12.88 -30.31 -3.86
C ILE A 102 -11.59 -29.72 -3.27
N ALA A 103 -10.78 -30.52 -2.55
CA ALA A 103 -9.50 -30.07 -2.01
C ALA A 103 -8.52 -29.66 -3.13
N LYS A 104 -8.48 -30.39 -4.25
CA LYS A 104 -7.66 -30.01 -5.41
C LYS A 104 -8.14 -28.70 -6.04
N GLU A 105 -9.44 -28.49 -6.15
CA GLU A 105 -10.00 -27.23 -6.64
C GLU A 105 -9.70 -26.06 -5.71
N LEU A 106 -9.82 -26.26 -4.39
CA LEU A 106 -9.42 -25.26 -3.38
C LEU A 106 -7.92 -24.96 -3.47
N LEU A 107 -7.07 -25.98 -3.64
CA LEU A 107 -5.64 -25.79 -3.81
C LEU A 107 -5.32 -24.95 -5.06
N ALA A 108 -5.95 -25.27 -6.19
CA ALA A 108 -5.79 -24.52 -7.43
C ALA A 108 -6.25 -23.07 -7.28
N ASN A 109 -7.36 -22.84 -6.56
CA ASN A 109 -7.84 -21.50 -6.26
C ASN A 109 -6.84 -20.69 -5.42
N VAL A 110 -6.23 -21.28 -4.37
CA VAL A 110 -5.19 -20.58 -3.59
C VAL A 110 -3.93 -20.32 -4.42
N GLN A 111 -3.56 -21.25 -5.31
CA GLN A 111 -2.44 -21.04 -6.25
C GLN A 111 -2.71 -19.87 -7.20
N GLU A 112 -3.95 -19.72 -7.67
CA GLU A 112 -4.38 -18.60 -8.51
C GLU A 112 -4.33 -17.27 -7.73
N GLN A 113 -4.81 -17.26 -6.47
CA GLN A 113 -4.68 -16.08 -5.59
C GLN A 113 -3.20 -15.68 -5.41
N VAL A 114 -2.30 -16.65 -5.21
CA VAL A 114 -0.85 -16.39 -5.12
C VAL A 114 -0.30 -15.81 -6.43
N ALA A 115 -0.80 -16.27 -7.58
CA ALA A 115 -0.39 -15.73 -8.88
C ALA A 115 -0.86 -14.27 -9.06
N ASP A 116 -2.10 -13.95 -8.69
CA ASP A 116 -2.64 -12.58 -8.73
C ASP A 116 -1.87 -11.65 -7.78
N LEU A 117 -1.52 -12.14 -6.59
CA LEU A 117 -0.67 -11.42 -5.64
C LEU A 117 0.81 -11.32 -6.06
N ASN A 118 1.19 -11.98 -7.15
CA ASN A 118 2.49 -11.85 -7.82
C ASN A 118 2.39 -10.99 -9.10
N THR A 119 1.31 -10.25 -9.30
CA THR A 119 1.13 -9.35 -10.46
C THR A 119 2.23 -8.27 -10.53
N GLN A 120 2.68 -7.98 -11.75
CA GLN A 120 3.73 -7.00 -12.05
C GLN A 120 3.23 -5.85 -12.92
N ILE A 121 3.81 -4.66 -12.72
CA ILE A 121 3.76 -3.54 -13.67
C ILE A 121 5.19 -3.25 -14.14
N GLY A 122 5.44 -3.40 -15.43
CA GLY A 122 6.80 -3.35 -15.96
C GLY A 122 7.64 -4.46 -15.34
N ASP A 123 8.75 -4.09 -14.68
CA ASP A 123 9.65 -5.04 -14.01
C ASP A 123 9.43 -5.11 -12.48
N ARG A 124 8.31 -4.56 -11.98
CA ARG A 124 8.05 -4.37 -10.55
C ARG A 124 6.80 -5.09 -10.07
N PHE A 125 6.93 -5.87 -9.00
CA PHE A 125 5.84 -6.54 -8.31
C PHE A 125 5.04 -5.58 -7.43
N LEU A 126 3.71 -5.66 -7.48
CA LEU A 126 2.84 -4.68 -6.83
C LEU A 126 2.78 -4.80 -5.31
N PHE A 127 2.92 -6.03 -4.81
CA PHE A 127 2.68 -6.38 -3.41
C PHE A 127 3.96 -6.75 -2.65
N ALA A 128 5.13 -6.49 -3.24
CA ALA A 128 6.44 -6.82 -2.66
C ALA A 128 7.06 -5.70 -1.80
N GLY A 129 6.33 -4.61 -1.56
CA GLY A 129 6.86 -3.45 -0.84
C GLY A 129 7.85 -2.65 -1.69
N GLN A 130 8.96 -2.20 -1.09
CA GLN A 130 10.09 -1.59 -1.80
C GLN A 130 11.04 -2.61 -2.45
N LYS A 131 10.96 -3.90 -2.07
CA LYS A 131 11.63 -5.00 -2.77
C LYS A 131 10.85 -5.43 -4.01
N ASP A 132 10.46 -4.46 -4.82
CA ASP A 132 9.59 -4.63 -5.98
C ASP A 132 10.21 -5.44 -7.12
N THR A 133 11.51 -5.75 -7.09
CA THR A 133 12.17 -6.61 -8.10
C THR A 133 12.18 -8.09 -7.74
N THR A 134 11.65 -8.49 -6.59
CA THR A 134 11.65 -9.88 -6.12
C THR A 134 10.22 -10.39 -6.03
N MET A 135 10.00 -11.62 -6.50
CA MET A 135 8.69 -12.25 -6.45
C MET A 135 8.20 -12.35 -5.00
N PRO A 136 7.06 -11.71 -4.66
CA PRO A 136 6.65 -11.58 -3.28
C PRO A 136 6.22 -12.90 -2.68
N PHE A 137 5.42 -13.71 -3.37
CA PHE A 137 4.84 -14.93 -2.80
C PHE A 137 5.38 -16.18 -3.48
N THR A 138 5.81 -17.16 -2.67
CA THR A 138 6.28 -18.48 -3.12
C THR A 138 5.63 -19.58 -2.30
N ILE A 139 5.21 -20.66 -2.95
CA ILE A 139 4.66 -21.86 -2.29
C ILE A 139 5.78 -22.89 -2.14
N THR A 140 5.86 -23.58 -1.02
CA THR A 140 6.81 -24.68 -0.81
C THR A 140 6.51 -25.88 -1.72
N ASP A 141 7.56 -26.58 -2.16
CA ASP A 141 7.42 -27.80 -2.98
C ASP A 141 6.83 -28.98 -2.19
N ASP A 142 7.15 -29.04 -0.89
CA ASP A 142 6.72 -30.10 0.01
C ASP A 142 5.76 -29.58 1.09
N LYS A 143 4.91 -30.48 1.58
CA LYS A 143 4.03 -30.23 2.74
C LYS A 143 4.86 -30.20 4.03
N MET A 144 4.61 -29.20 4.87
CA MET A 144 5.27 -29.01 6.16
C MET A 144 4.26 -29.09 7.32
N ASP A 145 4.72 -29.51 8.50
CA ASP A 145 3.90 -29.58 9.71
C ASP A 145 3.72 -28.17 10.31
N ARG A 146 2.58 -27.54 10.04
CA ARG A 146 2.20 -26.24 10.62
C ARG A 146 1.31 -26.43 11.84
N GLY A 147 1.49 -25.61 12.87
CA GLY A 147 0.63 -25.59 14.05
C GLY A 147 -0.83 -25.27 13.68
N GLU A 148 -1.75 -26.02 14.27
CA GLU A 148 -3.18 -25.78 14.10
C GLU A 148 -3.62 -24.60 14.97
N THR A 149 -4.44 -23.75 14.38
CA THR A 149 -4.97 -22.56 15.04
C THR A 149 -6.47 -22.52 14.89
N ARG A 150 -7.16 -22.04 15.92
CA ARG A 150 -8.57 -21.67 15.80
C ARG A 150 -8.68 -20.17 15.57
N THR A 151 -9.32 -19.80 14.46
CA THR A 151 -9.73 -18.42 14.21
C THR A 151 -10.96 -18.11 15.05
N LEU A 152 -10.88 -17.02 15.83
CA LEU A 152 -11.94 -16.60 16.75
C LEU A 152 -12.94 -15.69 16.01
N ASP A 153 -14.23 -15.92 16.23
CA ASP A 153 -15.28 -14.98 15.81
C ASP A 153 -15.22 -13.69 16.65
N GLU A 154 -15.88 -12.62 16.18
CA GLU A 154 -15.86 -11.30 16.83
C GLU A 154 -16.25 -11.34 18.33
N LYS A 155 -17.19 -12.21 18.69
CA LYS A 155 -17.65 -12.38 20.08
C LYS A 155 -16.61 -13.12 20.93
N GLN A 156 -15.99 -14.15 20.37
CA GLN A 156 -14.89 -14.87 21.01
C GLN A 156 -13.69 -13.95 21.22
N GLN A 157 -13.33 -13.14 20.22
CA GLN A 157 -12.25 -12.17 20.34
C GLN A 157 -12.49 -11.22 21.51
N ALA A 158 -13.69 -10.62 21.61
CA ALA A 158 -14.04 -9.75 22.74
C ALA A 158 -13.91 -10.47 24.10
N PHE A 159 -14.43 -11.71 24.20
CA PHE A 159 -14.39 -12.46 25.45
C PHE A 159 -12.97 -12.78 25.93
N PHE A 160 -12.14 -13.32 25.03
CA PHE A 160 -10.83 -13.83 25.39
C PHE A 160 -9.73 -12.76 25.43
N SER A 161 -9.97 -11.60 24.83
CA SER A 161 -9.06 -10.44 24.90
C SER A 161 -9.24 -9.61 26.18
N GLY A 162 -10.25 -9.93 27.01
CA GLY A 162 -10.52 -9.23 28.26
C GLY A 162 -11.35 -7.96 28.12
N ALA A 163 -12.23 -7.90 27.11
CA ALA A 163 -13.27 -6.86 27.04
C ALA A 163 -14.14 -6.87 28.30
N THR A 164 -14.68 -5.72 28.66
CA THR A 164 -15.58 -5.57 29.80
C THR A 164 -17.05 -5.73 29.42
N GLU A 165 -17.40 -5.48 28.15
CA GLU A 165 -18.76 -5.60 27.60
C GLU A 165 -18.76 -6.15 26.17
N TRP A 166 -19.92 -6.70 25.74
CA TRP A 166 -20.14 -7.11 24.35
C TRP A 166 -20.13 -5.90 23.42
N GLY A 167 -19.29 -5.93 22.38
CA GLY A 167 -19.16 -4.83 21.40
C GLY A 167 -18.02 -3.85 21.69
N GLU A 168 -17.20 -4.12 22.71
CA GLU A 168 -15.92 -3.43 22.89
C GLU A 168 -14.90 -4.00 21.89
N GLU A 169 -14.38 -3.17 20.98
CA GLU A 169 -13.35 -3.57 20.02
C GLU A 169 -12.02 -3.79 20.73
N ASN A 170 -11.76 -5.03 21.16
CA ASN A 170 -10.45 -5.44 21.64
C ASN A 170 -9.84 -6.44 20.65
N THR A 171 -9.03 -5.90 19.74
CA THR A 171 -8.50 -6.58 18.54
C THR A 171 -7.18 -7.32 18.78
N THR A 172 -6.77 -7.46 20.05
CA THR A 172 -5.46 -8.01 20.42
C THR A 172 -5.36 -9.51 20.19
N MET A 173 -6.49 -10.24 20.22
CA MET A 173 -6.54 -11.68 20.00
C MET A 173 -7.46 -12.05 18.86
N LYS A 174 -6.89 -12.61 17.79
CA LYS A 174 -7.66 -13.10 16.63
C LYS A 174 -7.71 -14.63 16.56
N GLN A 175 -6.75 -15.30 17.20
CA GLN A 175 -6.60 -16.75 17.11
C GLN A 175 -6.07 -17.34 18.42
N MET A 176 -6.33 -18.63 18.59
CA MET A 176 -5.75 -19.46 19.65
C MET A 176 -5.01 -20.65 19.05
N LEU A 177 -3.96 -21.10 19.74
CA LEU A 177 -3.21 -22.28 19.34
C LEU A 177 -3.96 -23.54 19.79
N LYS A 178 -4.14 -24.51 18.90
CA LYS A 178 -4.81 -25.77 19.21
C LYS A 178 -3.82 -26.81 19.76
N LEU A 179 -4.25 -27.52 20.79
CA LEU A 179 -3.50 -28.57 21.46
C LEU A 179 -4.30 -29.87 21.50
N ASN A 180 -3.60 -30.99 21.42
CA ASN A 180 -4.16 -32.34 21.60
C ASN A 180 -3.80 -32.86 23.00
N GLY A 181 -4.81 -33.26 23.77
CA GLY A 181 -4.64 -33.98 25.03
C GLY A 181 -4.48 -35.49 24.84
N ASP A 182 -3.77 -36.14 25.76
CA ASP A 182 -3.67 -37.60 25.82
C ASP A 182 -4.97 -38.28 26.27
N ASP A 183 -5.92 -37.51 26.78
CA ASP A 183 -7.29 -37.90 27.09
C ASP A 183 -8.20 -37.96 25.85
N GLY A 184 -7.69 -37.55 24.68
CA GLY A 184 -8.43 -37.50 23.42
C GLY A 184 -9.23 -36.21 23.22
N ASN A 185 -9.15 -35.25 24.14
CA ASN A 185 -9.83 -33.96 24.02
C ASN A 185 -8.93 -32.90 23.36
N VAL A 186 -9.58 -31.90 22.77
CA VAL A 186 -8.94 -30.74 22.16
C VAL A 186 -8.97 -29.57 23.14
N TYR A 187 -7.85 -28.85 23.19
CA TYR A 187 -7.68 -27.66 24.01
C TYR A 187 -7.19 -26.49 23.17
N TYR A 188 -7.50 -25.27 23.61
CA TYR A 188 -7.06 -24.04 22.97
C TYR A 188 -6.27 -23.19 23.95
N MET A 189 -5.11 -22.72 23.51
CA MET A 189 -4.21 -21.89 24.30
C MET A 189 -4.28 -20.44 23.83
N ASN A 190 -4.48 -19.54 24.79
CA ASN A 190 -4.17 -18.14 24.63
C ASN A 190 -2.65 -17.96 24.79
N VAL A 191 -1.98 -17.66 23.69
CA VAL A 191 -0.52 -17.47 23.63
C VAL A 191 -0.04 -16.20 24.34
N GLN A 192 -0.90 -15.20 24.54
CA GLN A 192 -0.56 -13.96 25.22
C GLN A 192 -0.52 -14.15 26.74
N THR A 193 -1.48 -14.88 27.30
CA THR A 193 -1.60 -15.09 28.75
C THR A 193 -1.06 -16.45 29.23
N GLY A 194 -0.94 -17.42 28.32
CA GLY A 194 -0.63 -18.82 28.64
C GLY A 194 -1.80 -19.60 29.27
N ASP A 195 -3.02 -19.05 29.23
CA ASP A 195 -4.23 -19.73 29.69
C ASP A 195 -4.70 -20.77 28.66
N ILE A 196 -5.16 -21.91 29.15
CA ILE A 196 -5.65 -23.04 28.35
C ILE A 196 -7.13 -23.24 28.64
N PHE A 197 -7.92 -23.40 27.57
CA PHE A 197 -9.36 -23.59 27.61
C PHE A 197 -9.75 -24.91 26.94
N THR A 198 -10.86 -25.50 27.37
CA THR A 198 -11.45 -26.66 26.70
C THR A 198 -12.14 -26.25 25.41
N GLU A 199 -12.21 -27.15 24.43
CA GLU A 199 -12.93 -26.90 23.19
C GLU A 199 -14.39 -26.49 23.42
N ASP A 200 -15.12 -27.21 24.28
CA ASP A 200 -16.52 -26.90 24.57
C ASP A 200 -16.71 -25.47 25.08
N PHE A 201 -15.79 -24.99 25.93
CA PHE A 201 -15.87 -23.63 26.46
C PHE A 201 -15.61 -22.57 25.36
N VAL A 202 -14.60 -22.78 24.54
CA VAL A 202 -14.27 -21.85 23.45
C VAL A 202 -15.37 -21.80 22.40
N VAL A 203 -15.98 -22.94 22.06
CA VAL A 203 -17.01 -23.02 21.01
C VAL A 203 -18.37 -22.50 21.51
N ASN A 204 -18.79 -22.90 22.71
CA ASN A 204 -20.15 -22.65 23.19
C ASN A 204 -20.22 -22.11 24.62
N GLY A 205 -19.32 -22.51 25.51
CA GLY A 205 -19.40 -22.15 26.94
C GLY A 205 -19.35 -20.64 27.20
N TYR A 206 -18.50 -19.89 26.49
CA TYR A 206 -18.37 -18.43 26.67
C TYR A 206 -19.69 -17.66 26.45
N LYS A 207 -20.62 -18.19 25.65
CA LYS A 207 -21.93 -17.55 25.36
C LYS A 207 -22.85 -17.55 26.57
N ASN A 208 -22.64 -18.46 27.51
CA ASN A 208 -23.47 -18.62 28.70
C ASN A 208 -22.94 -17.79 29.89
N GLU A 209 -21.79 -17.14 29.74
CA GLU A 209 -21.18 -16.36 30.80
C GLU A 209 -21.89 -15.01 30.97
N THR A 210 -22.20 -14.70 32.23
CA THR A 210 -22.85 -13.43 32.62
C THR A 210 -21.85 -12.30 32.84
N LYS A 211 -20.55 -12.63 32.89
CA LYS A 211 -19.42 -11.71 33.05
C LYS A 211 -18.25 -12.15 32.18
N PHE A 212 -17.51 -11.17 31.65
CA PHE A 212 -16.28 -11.41 30.90
C PHE A 212 -15.12 -11.68 31.87
N ASP A 213 -15.04 -12.92 32.37
CA ASP A 213 -13.91 -13.38 33.20
C ASP A 213 -13.31 -14.67 32.63
N PRO A 214 -12.46 -14.56 31.58
CA PRO A 214 -11.78 -15.72 31.01
C PRO A 214 -10.84 -16.41 32.02
N ALA A 215 -10.29 -15.69 33.00
CA ALA A 215 -9.38 -16.27 33.98
C ALA A 215 -10.08 -17.20 34.98
N ALA A 216 -11.37 -16.99 35.25
CA ALA A 216 -12.18 -17.89 36.07
C ALA A 216 -12.56 -19.19 35.32
N GLN A 217 -12.63 -19.14 34.00
CA GLN A 217 -13.11 -20.24 33.15
C GLN A 217 -11.99 -21.06 32.49
N ARG A 218 -10.72 -20.72 32.77
CA ARG A 218 -9.58 -21.47 32.26
C ARG A 218 -9.56 -22.88 32.82
N PHE A 219 -9.26 -23.85 31.96
CA PHE A 219 -8.96 -25.22 32.36
C PHE A 219 -7.67 -25.25 33.19
N ALA A 220 -6.66 -24.50 32.74
CA ALA A 220 -5.41 -24.34 33.46
C ALA A 220 -4.55 -23.19 32.90
N THR A 221 -3.41 -22.94 33.54
CA THR A 221 -2.35 -22.09 32.99
C THR A 221 -1.07 -22.89 32.80
N LEU A 222 -0.32 -22.56 31.75
CA LEU A 222 1.06 -23.03 31.60
C LEU A 222 1.91 -22.64 32.82
N ASN A 223 1.66 -21.48 33.42
CA ASN A 223 2.43 -20.92 34.53
C ASN A 223 2.32 -21.70 35.85
N THR A 224 1.36 -22.62 35.95
CA THR A 224 1.18 -23.50 37.12
C THR A 224 1.71 -24.93 36.91
N ALA A 225 2.26 -25.24 35.73
CA ALA A 225 2.79 -26.57 35.45
C ALA A 225 4.16 -26.80 36.15
N PRO A 226 4.43 -28.00 36.69
CA PRO A 226 5.70 -28.30 37.36
C PRO A 226 6.91 -28.08 36.42
N GLY A 227 7.91 -27.33 36.86
CA GLY A 227 9.17 -27.13 36.13
C GLY A 227 9.23 -25.92 35.18
N ILE A 228 8.26 -25.00 35.25
CA ILE A 228 8.29 -23.72 34.52
C ILE A 228 8.67 -22.60 35.47
N THR A 229 9.69 -21.80 35.11
CA THR A 229 9.90 -20.49 35.72
C THR A 229 8.72 -19.62 35.29
N PRO A 230 7.89 -19.06 36.19
CA PRO A 230 6.69 -18.34 35.79
C PRO A 230 7.05 -17.14 34.91
N THR A 231 6.93 -17.30 33.59
CA THR A 231 7.01 -16.22 32.61
C THR A 231 5.59 -15.89 32.19
N THR A 232 5.22 -14.62 32.20
CA THR A 232 3.83 -14.18 31.96
C THR A 232 3.33 -14.39 30.53
N LYS A 233 4.10 -15.07 29.65
CA LYS A 233 3.84 -15.19 28.21
C LYS A 233 4.40 -16.51 27.65
N PHE A 234 3.68 -17.12 26.71
CA PHE A 234 4.17 -18.25 25.92
C PHE A 234 4.81 -17.71 24.63
N ASP A 235 6.11 -17.91 24.47
CA ASP A 235 6.85 -17.42 23.30
C ASP A 235 6.77 -18.44 22.15
N ILE A 236 5.81 -18.21 21.25
CA ILE A 236 5.54 -19.03 20.06
C ILE A 236 6.80 -19.23 19.20
N SER A 237 7.65 -18.21 19.13
CA SER A 237 8.87 -18.21 18.34
C SER A 237 9.89 -19.27 18.76
N ASP A 238 9.80 -19.82 19.96
CA ASP A 238 10.71 -20.88 20.41
C ASP A 238 10.35 -22.24 19.78
N HIS A 239 9.08 -22.45 19.42
CA HIS A 239 8.56 -23.72 18.95
C HIS A 239 8.21 -23.72 17.45
N PHE A 240 7.76 -22.58 16.94
CA PHE A 240 7.34 -22.40 15.55
C PHE A 240 8.24 -21.39 14.82
N ASP A 241 8.39 -21.57 13.51
CA ASP A 241 8.94 -20.56 12.63
C ASP A 241 7.90 -19.47 12.31
N GLU A 242 8.32 -18.50 11.51
CA GLU A 242 7.51 -17.33 11.15
C GLU A 242 6.26 -17.64 10.32
N TYR A 243 6.18 -18.84 9.73
CA TYR A 243 5.03 -19.31 8.97
C TYR A 243 4.18 -20.32 9.76
N GLY A 244 4.55 -20.57 11.03
CA GLY A 244 3.90 -21.53 11.91
C GLY A 244 4.36 -22.97 11.74
N VAL A 245 5.44 -23.23 11.00
CA VAL A 245 6.03 -24.57 10.85
C VAL A 245 6.82 -24.92 12.10
N ILE A 246 6.67 -26.16 12.58
CA ILE A 246 7.43 -26.63 13.74
C ILE A 246 8.93 -26.70 13.42
N LYS A 247 9.74 -26.10 14.30
CA LYS A 247 11.20 -26.15 14.19
C LYS A 247 11.74 -27.55 14.49
N GLU A 248 12.59 -28.09 13.61
CA GLU A 248 13.31 -29.34 13.86
C GLU A 248 14.43 -29.14 14.90
N GLY A 249 14.44 -29.94 15.98
CA GLY A 249 15.53 -29.98 16.97
C GLY A 249 15.43 -29.01 18.16
N ALA A 250 14.42 -28.13 18.20
CA ALA A 250 13.91 -27.60 19.46
C ALA A 250 12.89 -28.60 20.04
N ASP A 251 12.42 -28.41 21.27
CA ASP A 251 11.30 -29.17 21.85
C ASP A 251 10.01 -29.15 20.97
N GLY A 252 10.01 -28.62 19.75
CA GLY A 252 8.84 -28.39 18.88
C GLY A 252 8.07 -29.63 18.40
N ARG A 253 8.69 -30.79 18.15
CA ARG A 253 7.93 -32.06 17.95
C ARG A 253 7.67 -32.81 19.24
N GLU A 254 8.44 -32.52 20.29
CA GLU A 254 8.39 -33.22 21.58
C GLU A 254 7.70 -32.40 22.67
N TRP A 255 7.12 -31.24 22.32
CA TRP A 255 6.52 -30.35 23.30
C TRP A 255 5.35 -31.09 23.91
N ASN A 256 5.53 -31.39 25.18
CA ASN A 256 4.49 -31.98 25.96
C ASN A 256 4.51 -31.35 27.34
N LYS A 257 3.33 -30.94 27.81
CA LYS A 257 3.16 -30.40 29.15
C LYS A 257 1.97 -31.07 29.80
N THR A 258 2.21 -31.64 30.97
CA THR A 258 1.13 -32.16 31.80
C THR A 258 0.53 -31.02 32.60
N VAL A 259 -0.73 -30.72 32.31
CA VAL A 259 -1.47 -29.67 32.97
C VAL A 259 -2.77 -30.26 33.51
N ASN A 260 -3.02 -30.09 34.81
CA ASN A 260 -4.16 -30.67 35.50
C ASN A 260 -4.33 -32.20 35.25
N GLY A 261 -3.22 -32.93 35.12
CA GLY A 261 -3.21 -34.37 34.88
C GLY A 261 -3.33 -34.81 33.42
N VAL A 262 -3.54 -33.89 32.48
CA VAL A 262 -3.64 -34.18 31.04
C VAL A 262 -2.34 -33.77 30.34
N LYS A 263 -1.75 -34.65 29.54
CA LYS A 263 -0.56 -34.35 28.74
C LYS A 263 -0.97 -33.69 27.43
N LEU A 264 -0.64 -32.41 27.28
CA LEU A 264 -0.96 -31.61 26.10
C LEU A 264 0.20 -31.60 25.12
N THR A 265 -0.10 -31.68 23.83
CA THR A 265 0.85 -31.61 22.70
C THR A 265 0.34 -30.63 21.65
N PHE A 266 1.19 -30.04 20.80
CA PHE A 266 0.71 -29.18 19.72
C PHE A 266 -0.07 -29.99 18.68
N ALA A 267 -1.22 -29.46 18.26
CA ALA A 267 -1.92 -29.99 17.10
C ALA A 267 -1.25 -29.46 15.82
N THR A 268 -1.04 -30.32 14.83
CA THR A 268 -0.30 -29.99 13.61
C THR A 268 -0.96 -30.59 12.38
N THR A 269 -0.97 -29.84 11.29
CA THR A 269 -1.46 -30.31 9.99
C THR A 269 -0.40 -30.12 8.91
N LYS A 270 -0.22 -31.16 8.09
CA LYS A 270 0.67 -31.12 6.92
C LYS A 270 0.04 -30.36 5.77
N GLN A 271 0.65 -29.26 5.38
CA GLN A 271 0.15 -28.40 4.31
C GLN A 271 1.29 -27.72 3.55
N TYR A 272 1.00 -27.22 2.35
CA TYR A 272 1.92 -26.32 1.65
C TYR A 272 1.97 -24.97 2.36
N ILE A 273 3.14 -24.34 2.35
CA ILE A 273 3.36 -23.06 3.03
C ILE A 273 3.65 -22.00 1.99
N VAL A 274 2.93 -20.88 2.09
CA VAL A 274 3.21 -19.66 1.34
C VAL A 274 4.19 -18.82 2.14
N LYS A 275 5.30 -18.46 1.50
CA LYS A 275 6.33 -17.57 2.03
C LYS A 275 6.28 -16.22 1.34
N TYR A 276 6.60 -15.18 2.09
CA TYR A 276 6.71 -13.81 1.59
C TYR A 276 8.17 -13.38 1.56
N ASN A 277 8.63 -12.93 0.39
CA ASN A 277 10.01 -12.48 0.14
C ASN A 277 10.11 -10.95 -0.06
N GLY A 278 8.99 -10.22 0.09
CA GLY A 278 8.94 -8.77 -0.02
C GLY A 278 9.41 -8.05 1.25
N ASP A 279 9.06 -6.77 1.36
CA ASP A 279 9.18 -6.00 2.60
C ASP A 279 7.89 -5.24 2.93
N ASP A 280 7.81 -4.72 4.16
CA ASP A 280 6.68 -3.92 4.68
C ASP A 280 6.78 -2.43 4.31
N LYS A 281 7.72 -2.07 3.43
CA LYS A 281 8.01 -0.67 3.20
C LYS A 281 7.03 -0.11 2.19
N TYR A 282 6.52 1.06 2.57
CA TYR A 282 5.64 1.81 1.73
C TYR A 282 6.41 2.60 0.67
N ILE A 283 5.87 2.63 -0.54
CA ILE A 283 6.29 3.52 -1.62
C ILE A 283 5.42 4.77 -1.48
N SER A 284 6.05 5.92 -1.33
CA SER A 284 5.35 7.19 -1.22
C SER A 284 5.63 8.09 -2.41
N MET A 285 4.58 8.68 -2.98
CA MET A 285 4.67 9.59 -4.12
C MET A 285 4.11 10.95 -3.73
N VAL A 286 4.99 11.95 -3.60
CA VAL A 286 4.63 13.30 -3.17
C VAL A 286 3.72 13.99 -4.19
N LYS A 287 2.64 14.60 -3.68
CA LYS A 287 1.59 15.30 -4.45
C LYS A 287 1.55 16.81 -4.24
N LYS A 288 2.41 17.34 -3.37
CA LYS A 288 2.55 18.77 -3.06
C LYS A 288 3.93 19.07 -2.49
N ASN A 289 4.29 20.34 -2.47
CA ASN A 289 5.53 20.79 -1.82
C ASN A 289 5.45 20.59 -0.30
N GLY A 290 6.33 19.77 0.26
CA GLY A 290 6.33 19.38 1.67
C GLY A 290 7.10 18.08 1.93
N GLY A 291 7.21 17.71 3.20
CA GLY A 291 7.73 16.39 3.58
C GLY A 291 6.78 15.26 3.15
N VAL A 292 7.33 14.07 2.98
CA VAL A 292 6.55 12.86 2.69
C VAL A 292 5.65 12.55 3.89
N ASP A 293 4.34 12.47 3.68
CA ASP A 293 3.40 12.02 4.70
C ASP A 293 2.98 10.58 4.40
N GLN A 294 3.53 9.62 5.15
CA GLN A 294 3.25 8.19 4.96
C GLN A 294 1.74 7.86 5.04
N ALA A 295 0.95 8.60 5.82
CA ALA A 295 -0.48 8.32 5.93
C ALA A 295 -1.25 8.68 4.66
N THR A 296 -0.78 9.69 3.91
CA THR A 296 -1.54 10.25 2.79
C THR A 296 -0.84 10.10 1.43
N ASP A 297 0.46 9.85 1.39
CA ASP A 297 1.26 9.77 0.16
C ASP A 297 1.67 8.32 -0.20
N THR A 298 1.27 7.33 0.60
CA THR A 298 1.54 5.91 0.33
C THR A 298 0.67 5.38 -0.80
N VAL A 299 1.29 4.72 -1.80
CA VAL A 299 0.61 4.24 -3.01
C VAL A 299 0.50 2.71 -3.09
N ASN A 300 1.36 1.97 -2.40
CA ASN A 300 1.34 0.52 -2.39
C ASN A 300 0.56 -0.04 -1.21
N VAL A 301 0.20 -1.31 -1.35
CA VAL A 301 -0.37 -2.17 -0.33
C VAL A 301 0.61 -3.33 -0.16
N THR A 302 1.00 -3.65 1.07
CA THR A 302 2.00 -4.70 1.34
C THR A 302 1.35 -6.05 1.57
N GLY A 303 2.14 -7.14 1.56
CA GLY A 303 1.62 -8.47 1.87
C GLY A 303 0.93 -8.55 3.24
N GLN A 304 1.43 -7.79 4.23
CA GLN A 304 0.80 -7.70 5.55
C GLN A 304 -0.56 -6.99 5.51
N ASP A 305 -0.71 -5.97 4.67
CA ASP A 305 -1.98 -5.25 4.55
C ASP A 305 -3.08 -6.12 3.91
N ILE A 306 -2.69 -7.05 3.03
CA ILE A 306 -3.63 -7.92 2.27
C ILE A 306 -3.94 -9.20 3.01
N ASN A 307 -2.90 -9.88 3.51
CA ASN A 307 -3.02 -11.20 4.13
C ASN A 307 -3.15 -11.13 5.64
N GLY A 308 -3.03 -9.94 6.24
CA GLY A 308 -3.06 -9.76 7.68
C GLY A 308 -1.88 -10.40 8.41
N THR A 309 -2.09 -10.62 9.70
CA THR A 309 -1.13 -11.27 10.60
C THR A 309 -1.81 -12.37 11.39
N ASP A 310 -1.10 -13.46 11.66
CA ASP A 310 -1.56 -14.55 12.50
C ASP A 310 -0.81 -14.59 13.84
N ILE A 311 -1.11 -15.60 14.65
CA ILE A 311 -0.40 -15.80 15.93
C ILE A 311 1.08 -16.18 15.76
N PHE A 312 1.51 -16.66 14.59
CA PHE A 312 2.90 -17.07 14.37
C PHE A 312 3.80 -15.88 13.99
N ASP A 313 3.19 -14.75 13.59
CA ASP A 313 3.88 -13.48 13.35
C ASP A 313 4.37 -12.77 14.64
N VAL A 314 4.12 -13.32 15.84
CA VAL A 314 4.42 -12.64 17.12
C VAL A 314 5.93 -12.45 17.32
N GLY A 315 6.34 -11.19 17.47
CA GLY A 315 7.73 -10.81 17.76
C GLY A 315 8.54 -10.40 16.53
N LYS A 316 7.98 -10.48 15.32
CA LYS A 316 8.59 -9.91 14.12
C LYS A 316 7.95 -8.58 13.74
N ASN A 317 8.81 -7.59 13.51
CA ASN A 317 8.46 -6.30 12.91
C ASN A 317 9.42 -6.07 11.73
N PRO A 318 8.96 -6.23 10.48
CA PRO A 318 7.59 -6.55 10.05
C PRO A 318 7.16 -8.00 10.21
N ALA A 319 5.83 -8.20 10.23
CA ALA A 319 5.19 -9.50 10.12
C ALA A 319 5.40 -10.12 8.73
N THR A 320 5.20 -11.44 8.60
CA THR A 320 5.45 -12.15 7.34
C THR A 320 4.42 -11.83 6.26
N GLY A 321 3.21 -11.40 6.62
CA GLY A 321 2.17 -11.04 5.66
C GLY A 321 1.72 -12.22 4.79
N THR A 322 1.71 -13.43 5.36
CA THR A 322 1.26 -14.66 4.68
C THR A 322 0.10 -15.36 5.40
N ALA A 323 -0.36 -14.79 6.51
CA ALA A 323 -1.34 -15.38 7.42
C ALA A 323 -2.58 -15.90 6.69
N MET A 324 -3.28 -15.05 5.93
CA MET A 324 -4.47 -15.44 5.16
C MET A 324 -4.21 -16.66 4.27
N LEU A 325 -3.19 -16.58 3.39
CA LEU A 325 -2.89 -17.63 2.42
C LEU A 325 -2.56 -18.96 3.11
N ASN A 326 -1.80 -18.91 4.21
CA ASN A 326 -1.49 -20.10 5.01
C ASN A 326 -2.71 -20.66 5.75
N GLN A 327 -3.68 -19.83 6.14
CA GLN A 327 -4.96 -20.30 6.69
C GLN A 327 -5.86 -20.91 5.61
N LEU A 328 -5.82 -20.41 4.37
CA LEU A 328 -6.52 -21.03 3.24
C LEU A 328 -5.92 -22.40 2.89
N MET A 329 -4.58 -22.51 2.87
CA MET A 329 -3.89 -23.80 2.73
C MET A 329 -4.25 -24.78 3.85
N TYR A 330 -4.50 -24.25 5.05
CA TYR A 330 -4.91 -25.08 6.19
C TYR A 330 -6.30 -25.66 5.96
N THR A 331 -7.23 -24.85 5.45
CA THR A 331 -8.56 -25.31 5.04
C THR A 331 -8.47 -26.37 3.94
N VAL A 332 -7.61 -26.20 2.94
CA VAL A 332 -7.36 -27.20 1.89
C VAL A 332 -6.94 -28.54 2.51
N ALA A 333 -5.98 -28.52 3.43
CA ALA A 333 -5.48 -29.74 4.06
C ALA A 333 -6.53 -30.45 4.93
N LYS A 334 -7.42 -29.71 5.61
CA LYS A 334 -8.52 -30.30 6.39
C LYS A 334 -9.62 -30.87 5.52
N VAL A 335 -9.94 -30.23 4.39
CA VAL A 335 -10.87 -30.77 3.40
C VAL A 335 -10.30 -32.05 2.76
N GLU A 336 -9.00 -32.08 2.46
CA GLU A 336 -8.30 -33.29 1.98
C GLU A 336 -8.39 -34.44 3.00
N ALA A 337 -8.35 -34.11 4.30
CA ALA A 337 -8.54 -35.06 5.40
C ALA A 337 -10.01 -35.47 5.65
N CYS A 338 -10.95 -34.99 4.83
CA CYS A 338 -12.39 -35.29 4.91
C CYS A 338 -13.09 -34.80 6.20
N ASP A 339 -12.57 -33.73 6.83
CA ASP A 339 -13.17 -33.15 8.03
C ASP A 339 -14.27 -32.12 7.70
N TYR A 340 -15.45 -32.63 7.34
CA TYR A 340 -16.58 -31.80 6.90
C TYR A 340 -17.17 -30.93 8.02
N HIS A 341 -17.13 -31.38 9.28
CA HIS A 341 -17.66 -30.60 10.40
C HIS A 341 -16.77 -29.39 10.68
N TRP A 342 -15.45 -29.60 10.65
CA TRP A 342 -14.48 -28.52 10.76
C TRP A 342 -14.60 -27.53 9.59
N ALA A 343 -14.75 -28.02 8.36
CA ALA A 343 -14.88 -27.16 7.17
C ALA A 343 -16.10 -26.23 7.26
N GLY A 344 -17.24 -26.73 7.72
CA GLY A 344 -18.47 -25.95 7.86
C GLY A 344 -18.44 -24.90 8.98
N GLN A 345 -17.57 -25.06 9.97
CA GLN A 345 -17.46 -24.12 11.10
C GLN A 345 -16.23 -23.21 10.96
N GLU A 346 -15.04 -23.80 11.07
CA GLU A 346 -13.79 -23.06 11.06
C GLU A 346 -13.34 -22.69 9.64
N GLY A 347 -13.51 -23.60 8.67
CA GLY A 347 -13.17 -23.33 7.27
C GLY A 347 -13.94 -22.11 6.72
N MET A 348 -15.23 -22.02 7.03
CA MET A 348 -16.07 -20.85 6.70
C MET A 348 -15.60 -19.57 7.38
N THR A 349 -15.31 -19.64 8.68
CA THR A 349 -14.82 -18.48 9.44
C THR A 349 -13.49 -17.97 8.88
N ILE A 350 -12.61 -18.88 8.45
CA ILE A 350 -11.34 -18.53 7.78
C ILE A 350 -11.62 -17.83 6.44
N ALA A 351 -12.50 -18.37 5.60
CA ALA A 351 -12.84 -17.77 4.32
C ALA A 351 -13.47 -16.36 4.48
N ASP A 352 -14.36 -16.19 5.46
CA ASP A 352 -14.98 -14.91 5.76
C ASP A 352 -13.98 -13.88 6.30
N THR A 353 -13.07 -14.31 7.18
CA THR A 353 -12.02 -13.44 7.72
C THR A 353 -11.02 -13.03 6.63
N ALA A 354 -10.67 -13.96 5.74
CA ALA A 354 -9.82 -13.69 4.57
C ALA A 354 -10.46 -12.64 3.67
N HIS A 355 -11.73 -12.84 3.30
CA HIS A 355 -12.50 -11.88 2.49
C HIS A 355 -12.58 -10.50 3.16
N ALA A 356 -12.87 -10.45 4.47
CA ALA A 356 -12.92 -9.19 5.22
C ALA A 356 -11.56 -8.45 5.24
N THR A 357 -10.45 -9.19 5.31
CA THR A 357 -9.10 -8.61 5.34
C THR A 357 -8.76 -7.99 3.97
N VAL A 358 -9.01 -8.71 2.88
CA VAL A 358 -8.78 -8.21 1.52
C VAL A 358 -9.69 -7.02 1.21
N LEU A 359 -10.97 -7.09 1.55
CA LEU A 359 -11.90 -5.97 1.40
C LEU A 359 -11.46 -4.72 2.18
N GLY A 360 -10.87 -4.92 3.36
CA GLY A 360 -10.26 -3.84 4.14
C GLY A 360 -9.08 -3.19 3.42
N ALA A 361 -8.25 -3.98 2.73
CA ALA A 361 -7.15 -3.49 1.91
C ALA A 361 -7.64 -2.73 0.66
N GLU A 362 -8.64 -3.28 -0.05
CA GLU A 362 -9.32 -2.62 -1.17
C GLU A 362 -9.91 -1.28 -0.76
N THR A 363 -10.64 -1.23 0.35
CA THR A 363 -11.27 0.01 0.85
C THR A 363 -10.23 1.08 1.14
N LYS A 364 -9.10 0.72 1.77
CA LYS A 364 -7.99 1.64 2.02
C LYS A 364 -7.39 2.17 0.71
N MET A 365 -7.23 1.30 -0.28
CA MET A 365 -6.70 1.68 -1.59
C MET A 365 -7.66 2.57 -2.37
N ALA A 366 -8.97 2.27 -2.37
CA ALA A 366 -9.99 3.10 -2.98
C ALA A 366 -10.02 4.52 -2.39
N ALA A 367 -9.92 4.64 -1.06
CA ALA A 367 -9.84 5.93 -0.39
C ALA A 367 -8.58 6.73 -0.81
N ARG A 368 -7.43 6.06 -0.94
CA ARG A 368 -6.19 6.68 -1.44
C ARG A 368 -6.33 7.09 -2.90
N GLN A 369 -6.88 6.25 -3.76
CA GLN A 369 -7.11 6.55 -5.17
C GLN A 369 -8.01 7.78 -5.35
N GLN A 370 -9.06 7.92 -4.52
CA GLN A 370 -9.89 9.12 -4.52
C GLN A 370 -9.10 10.36 -4.12
N ALA A 371 -8.24 10.27 -3.10
CA ALA A 371 -7.38 11.38 -2.68
C ALA A 371 -6.39 11.80 -3.78
N TYR A 372 -5.78 10.85 -4.49
CA TYR A 372 -4.90 11.13 -5.62
C TYR A 372 -5.65 11.71 -6.83
N THR A 373 -6.88 11.24 -7.09
CA THR A 373 -7.72 11.81 -8.16
C THR A 373 -8.09 13.26 -7.86
N ALA A 374 -8.44 13.58 -6.61
CA ALA A 374 -8.69 14.94 -6.17
C ALA A 374 -7.42 15.81 -6.26
N ALA A 375 -6.26 15.28 -5.85
CA ALA A 375 -4.98 15.96 -5.98
C ALA A 375 -4.63 16.24 -7.46
N SER A 376 -4.89 15.29 -8.36
CA SER A 376 -4.70 15.47 -9.80
C SER A 376 -5.52 16.65 -10.32
N GLY A 377 -6.80 16.74 -9.93
CA GLY A 377 -7.66 17.86 -10.32
C GLY A 377 -7.13 19.20 -9.81
N MET A 378 -6.71 19.26 -8.55
CA MET A 378 -6.12 20.46 -7.95
C MET A 378 -4.80 20.87 -8.63
N LEU A 379 -3.92 19.92 -8.94
CA LEU A 379 -2.66 20.18 -9.63
C LEU A 379 -2.87 20.67 -11.06
N THR A 380 -3.91 20.17 -11.76
CA THR A 380 -4.29 20.70 -13.08
C THR A 380 -4.75 22.14 -12.98
N THR A 381 -5.65 22.47 -12.05
CA THR A 381 -6.09 23.85 -11.83
C THR A 381 -4.94 24.77 -11.39
N GLN A 382 -4.02 24.28 -10.57
CA GLN A 382 -2.80 25.02 -10.21
C GLN A 382 -1.89 25.24 -11.42
N ASN A 383 -1.74 24.25 -12.30
CA ASN A 383 -0.94 24.40 -13.52
C ASN A 383 -1.53 25.47 -14.44
N GLU A 384 -2.85 25.48 -14.61
CA GLU A 384 -3.58 26.49 -15.39
C GLU A 384 -3.39 27.89 -14.79
N SER A 385 -3.56 28.03 -13.47
CA SER A 385 -3.35 29.30 -12.77
C SER A 385 -1.90 29.79 -12.86
N ILE A 386 -0.91 28.91 -12.67
CA ILE A 386 0.51 29.25 -12.79
C ILE A 386 0.84 29.66 -14.22
N THR A 387 0.28 28.96 -15.21
CA THR A 387 0.47 29.29 -16.63
C THR A 387 -0.16 30.64 -16.98
N SER A 388 -1.32 30.96 -16.40
CA SER A 388 -1.93 32.29 -16.51
C SER A 388 -1.04 33.36 -15.88
N ASP A 389 -0.55 33.13 -14.65
CA ASP A 389 0.35 34.06 -13.94
C ASP A 389 1.67 34.30 -14.71
N ILE A 390 2.21 33.25 -15.34
CA ILE A 390 3.37 33.37 -16.24
C ILE A 390 3.01 34.28 -17.42
N THR A 391 1.90 34.00 -18.09
CA THR A 391 1.41 34.76 -19.26
C THR A 391 1.19 36.23 -18.89
N ASP A 392 0.54 36.53 -17.77
CA ASP A 392 0.29 37.91 -17.33
C ASP A 392 1.58 38.70 -17.10
N VAL A 393 2.60 38.03 -16.55
CA VAL A 393 3.89 38.66 -16.23
C VAL A 393 4.81 38.71 -17.45
N SER A 394 4.81 37.73 -18.34
CA SER A 394 5.76 37.65 -19.47
C SER A 394 5.19 38.07 -20.82
N SER A 395 3.89 37.99 -21.06
CA SER A 395 3.35 38.23 -22.40
C SER A 395 3.31 39.72 -22.77
N THR A 396 3.54 39.97 -24.05
CA THR A 396 3.40 41.28 -24.70
C THR A 396 2.11 41.33 -25.51
N ASP A 397 1.49 42.52 -25.60
CA ASP A 397 0.38 42.75 -26.53
C ASP A 397 0.97 42.87 -27.94
N VAL A 398 0.83 41.81 -28.73
CA VAL A 398 1.38 41.74 -30.09
C VAL A 398 0.80 42.82 -31.02
N ALA A 399 -0.44 43.27 -30.79
CA ALA A 399 -1.06 44.32 -31.61
C ALA A 399 -0.42 45.68 -31.29
N TYR A 400 -0.27 45.99 -30.00
CA TYR A 400 0.45 47.19 -29.58
C TYR A 400 1.91 47.14 -30.04
N LEU A 401 2.59 46.00 -29.87
CA LEU A 401 3.97 45.79 -30.28
C LEU A 401 4.15 46.04 -31.78
N ALA A 402 3.28 45.50 -32.63
CA ALA A 402 3.35 45.67 -34.08
C ALA A 402 3.26 47.16 -34.47
N THR A 403 2.35 47.91 -33.87
CA THR A 403 2.22 49.36 -34.13
C THR A 403 3.48 50.12 -33.71
N LYS A 404 4.04 49.80 -32.54
CA LYS A 404 5.27 50.43 -32.03
C LYS A 404 6.48 50.07 -32.87
N LEU A 405 6.59 48.82 -33.31
CA LEU A 405 7.69 48.36 -34.14
C LEU A 405 7.69 49.10 -35.49
N MET A 406 6.53 49.28 -36.12
CA MET A 406 6.39 50.11 -37.33
C MET A 406 6.73 51.58 -37.09
N GLU A 407 6.28 52.16 -35.97
CA GLU A 407 6.61 53.54 -35.58
C GLU A 407 8.13 53.75 -35.44
N TYR A 408 8.81 52.89 -34.68
CA TYR A 408 10.27 52.97 -34.47
C TYR A 408 11.07 52.65 -35.73
N GLN A 409 10.62 51.70 -36.56
CA GLN A 409 11.22 51.45 -37.87
C GLN A 409 11.14 52.68 -38.77
N THR A 410 9.98 53.35 -38.78
CA THR A 410 9.76 54.58 -39.53
C THR A 410 10.65 55.71 -39.01
N ILE A 411 10.67 55.94 -37.70
CA ILE A 411 11.52 56.96 -37.06
C ILE A 411 13.01 56.71 -37.32
N TYR A 412 13.47 55.45 -37.24
CA TYR A 412 14.85 55.09 -37.54
C TYR A 412 15.21 55.39 -38.99
N SER A 413 14.35 55.02 -39.95
CA SER A 413 14.57 55.32 -41.38
C SER A 413 14.59 56.82 -41.69
N MET A 414 13.70 57.59 -41.05
CA MET A 414 13.68 59.04 -41.15
C MET A 414 14.94 59.65 -40.54
N SER A 415 15.39 59.14 -39.39
CA SER A 415 16.61 59.60 -38.73
C SER A 415 17.83 59.32 -39.59
N LEU A 416 17.93 58.16 -40.24
CA LEU A 416 19.01 57.82 -41.17
C LEU A 416 19.06 58.79 -42.37
N SER A 417 17.88 59.13 -42.92
CA SER A 417 17.71 60.09 -44.02
C SER A 417 18.02 61.54 -43.63
N VAL A 418 17.78 61.91 -42.36
CA VAL A 418 18.18 63.22 -41.84
C VAL A 418 19.68 63.27 -41.56
N GLY A 419 20.29 62.16 -41.12
CA GLY A 419 21.74 62.05 -40.94
C GLY A 419 22.53 62.25 -42.21
N SER A 420 22.06 61.67 -43.32
CA SER A 420 22.70 61.87 -44.62
C SER A 420 22.65 63.32 -45.12
N LYS A 421 21.76 64.16 -44.56
CA LYS A 421 21.67 65.61 -44.85
C LYS A 421 22.46 66.49 -43.86
N ILE A 422 22.73 66.02 -42.64
CA ILE A 422 23.43 66.77 -41.57
C ILE A 422 24.93 66.43 -41.51
N LEU A 423 25.33 65.24 -41.98
CA LEU A 423 26.73 64.99 -42.29
C LEU A 423 27.16 66.00 -43.36
N PRO A 424 28.16 66.86 -43.10
CA PRO A 424 28.59 67.84 -44.09
C PRO A 424 28.89 67.10 -45.38
N GLY A 425 28.37 67.60 -46.51
CA GLY A 425 28.84 67.19 -47.82
C GLY A 425 30.36 67.18 -47.79
N SER A 426 30.97 66.16 -48.39
CA SER A 426 32.43 66.09 -48.47
C SER A 426 32.98 67.44 -48.93
N LEU A 427 34.18 67.83 -48.47
CA LEU A 427 34.86 69.08 -48.82
C LEU A 427 34.82 69.46 -50.33
N ALA A 428 34.50 68.51 -51.22
CA ALA A 428 34.23 68.73 -52.64
C ALA A 428 32.98 69.58 -52.97
N ASP A 429 31.96 69.67 -52.10
CA ASP A 429 30.72 70.41 -52.37
C ASP A 429 30.81 71.90 -51.97
N TYR A 430 31.84 72.25 -51.19
CA TYR A 430 32.22 73.65 -50.90
C TYR A 430 33.22 74.22 -51.91
N LEU A 431 33.59 73.44 -52.94
CA LEU A 431 34.62 73.77 -53.94
C LEU A 431 34.06 73.96 -55.37
N ASN A 432 32.75 74.16 -55.53
CA ASN A 432 32.14 74.57 -56.80
C ASN A 432 31.53 75.97 -56.72
#